data_AF-A0A932YN65-F1
#
_entry.id   AF-A0A932YN65-F1
#
_cell.length_a   1.000
_cell.length_b   1.000
_cell.length_c   1.000
_cell.angle_alpha   90.00
_cell.angle_beta   90.00
_cell.angle_gamma   90.00
#
_symmetry.space_group_name_H-M   'P 1'
#
loop_
_entity.id
_entity.type
_entity.pdbx_description
1 polymer ?
#
loop_
_entity_poly.entity_id
_entity_poly.type
_entity_poly.pdbx_seq_one_letter_code
_entity_poly.pdbx_strand_id
1 'polypeptide(L)'
;MNRMPDRPFLKHIKSLTWDDVFAIWRNNEKNIPRWIDHYRGRGFSSWDEWRRNTLNDFNISALSWKLFEIVSPREEIPQFLGGPFRAWVRKYYRGKKVTSFSEIVRVNGFERNAIINEMLSNFPAETYFVGLDVGAGIVILEGMHRGCALALAKQEGKAIKTRAFIALAEFSGEIPEMGKSDSPT
;
A
#
# COMPACT_ATOMS: atom_id res chain seq x y z
N MET A 1 -24.29 -9.58 6.92
CA MET A 1 -22.83 -9.37 6.96
C MET A 1 -22.24 -10.17 5.81
N ASN A 2 -21.76 -9.50 4.75
CA ASN A 2 -21.11 -10.20 3.65
C ASN A 2 -19.74 -10.66 4.12
N ARG A 3 -19.54 -11.97 4.19
CA ARG A 3 -18.26 -12.58 4.54
C ARG A 3 -17.27 -12.28 3.39
N MET A 4 -16.07 -11.82 3.71
CA MET A 4 -14.93 -11.78 2.80
C MET A 4 -14.91 -13.00 1.86
N PRO A 5 -14.72 -12.80 0.53
CA PRO A 5 -14.53 -13.93 -0.37
C PRO A 5 -13.36 -14.78 0.13
N ASP A 6 -13.44 -16.09 -0.07
CA ASP A 6 -12.37 -16.98 0.36
C ASP A 6 -11.07 -16.61 -0.38
N ARG A 7 -10.04 -16.27 0.40
CA ARG A 7 -8.71 -15.87 -0.09
C ARG A 7 -7.72 -16.88 0.47
N PRO A 8 -7.53 -18.06 -0.17
CA PRO A 8 -6.71 -19.14 0.36
C PRO A 8 -5.23 -18.76 0.53
N PHE A 9 -4.80 -17.69 -0.14
CA PHE A 9 -3.45 -17.13 -0.01
C PHE A 9 -3.23 -16.26 1.23
N LEU A 10 -4.27 -15.99 2.03
CA LEU A 10 -4.18 -15.26 3.30
C LEU A 10 -4.32 -16.21 4.48
N LYS A 11 -3.27 -16.30 5.29
CA LYS A 11 -3.29 -17.04 6.55
C LYS A 11 -3.52 -16.07 7.70
N HIS A 12 -4.68 -16.16 8.36
CA HIS A 12 -5.00 -15.32 9.52
C HIS A 12 -4.02 -15.56 10.67
N ILE A 13 -3.52 -14.46 11.26
CA ILE A 13 -2.64 -14.48 12.43
C ILE A 13 -3.38 -14.02 13.67
N LYS A 14 -3.92 -12.79 13.64
CA LYS A 14 -4.60 -12.16 14.78
C LYS A 14 -5.46 -10.98 14.35
N SER A 15 -6.43 -10.62 15.18
CA SER A 15 -7.13 -9.33 15.08
C SER A 15 -6.22 -8.17 15.49
N LEU A 16 -6.47 -6.98 14.95
CA LEU A 16 -5.76 -5.74 15.26
C LEU A 16 -6.76 -4.62 15.60
N THR A 17 -6.32 -3.68 16.42
CA THR A 17 -6.94 -2.35 16.52
C THR A 17 -6.41 -1.43 15.43
N TRP A 18 -7.08 -0.30 15.19
CA TRP A 18 -6.53 0.71 14.29
C TRP A 18 -5.17 1.26 14.78
N ASP A 19 -4.99 1.41 16.10
CA ASP A 19 -3.71 1.90 16.64
C ASP A 19 -2.56 0.91 16.40
N ASP A 20 -2.83 -0.39 16.42
CA ASP A 20 -1.83 -1.41 16.03
C ASP A 20 -1.42 -1.24 14.56
N VAL A 21 -2.41 -1.07 13.68
CA VAL A 21 -2.17 -0.86 12.23
C VAL A 21 -1.40 0.43 11.98
N PHE A 22 -1.78 1.51 12.66
CA PHE A 22 -1.11 2.79 12.55
C PHE A 22 0.33 2.72 13.07
N ALA A 23 0.58 1.97 14.14
CA ALA A 23 1.93 1.73 14.65
C ALA A 23 2.80 0.94 13.66
N ILE A 24 2.26 -0.09 12.99
CA ILE A 24 2.96 -0.83 11.93
C ILE A 24 3.39 0.14 10.81
N TRP A 25 2.46 0.95 10.31
CA TRP A 25 2.76 1.93 9.27
C TRP A 25 3.80 2.96 9.74
N ARG A 26 3.63 3.50 10.95
CA ARG A 26 4.53 4.48 11.52
C ARG A 26 5.96 3.95 11.60
N ASN A 27 6.14 2.72 12.07
CA ASN A 27 7.46 2.11 12.20
C ASN A 27 8.13 1.87 10.84
N ASN A 28 7.35 1.67 9.77
CA ASN A 28 7.87 1.51 8.42
C ASN A 28 8.33 2.81 7.76
N GLU A 29 7.86 3.98 8.21
CA GLU A 29 8.06 5.24 7.49
C GLU A 29 8.65 6.39 8.29
N LYS A 30 8.34 6.52 9.59
CA LYS A 30 8.56 7.76 10.36
C LYS A 30 10.02 8.23 10.38
N ASN A 31 10.96 7.30 10.28
CA ASN A 31 12.40 7.55 10.38
C ASN A 31 13.08 7.63 9.00
N ILE A 32 12.34 7.51 7.90
CA ILE A 32 12.91 7.59 6.56
C ILE A 32 13.04 9.07 6.16
N PRO A 33 14.25 9.61 5.90
CA PRO A 33 14.46 11.03 5.64
C PRO A 33 13.56 11.63 4.55
N ARG A 34 13.38 10.93 3.42
CA ARG A 34 12.50 11.40 2.33
C ARG A 34 11.06 11.63 2.76
N TRP A 35 10.54 10.85 3.72
CA TRP A 35 9.19 11.06 4.23
C TRP A 35 9.13 12.25 5.18
N ILE A 36 10.17 12.46 5.98
CA ILE A 36 10.34 13.64 6.83
C ILE A 36 10.28 14.92 6.00
N ASP A 37 11.08 14.98 4.93
CA ASP A 37 11.10 16.12 4.02
C ASP A 37 9.74 16.30 3.32
N HIS A 38 9.11 15.19 2.90
CA HIS A 38 7.85 15.22 2.18
C HIS A 38 6.70 15.81 3.01
N TYR A 39 6.51 15.37 4.26
CA TYR A 39 5.40 15.87 5.07
C TYR A 39 5.67 17.28 5.59
N ARG A 40 6.92 17.61 5.94
CA ARG A 40 7.30 18.97 6.36
C ARG A 40 7.13 19.97 5.23
N GLY A 41 7.54 19.60 4.00
CA GLY A 41 7.35 20.42 2.81
C GLY A 41 5.88 20.67 2.48
N ARG A 42 4.95 19.86 2.99
CA ARG A 42 3.50 20.02 2.88
C ARG A 42 2.86 20.74 4.07
N GLY A 43 3.66 21.28 4.99
CA GLY A 43 3.18 22.05 6.13
C GLY A 43 2.73 21.22 7.34
N PHE A 44 2.93 19.90 7.33
CA PHE A 44 2.61 19.06 8.50
C PHE A 44 3.73 19.09 9.53
N SER A 45 3.38 19.19 10.80
CA SER A 45 4.33 19.21 11.91
C SER A 45 4.93 17.82 12.20
N SER A 46 4.19 16.76 11.86
CA SER A 46 4.56 15.39 12.13
C SER A 46 4.06 14.40 11.07
N TRP A 47 4.69 13.23 11.02
CA TRP A 47 4.23 12.10 10.20
C TRP A 47 2.81 11.67 10.58
N ASP A 48 2.48 11.70 11.87
CA ASP A 48 1.17 11.30 12.39
C ASP A 48 0.04 12.17 11.84
N GLU A 49 0.23 13.49 11.94
CA GLU A 49 -0.71 14.49 11.43
C GLU A 49 -0.95 14.28 9.93
N TRP A 50 0.13 14.13 9.16
CA TRP A 50 0.06 13.91 7.73
C TRP A 50 -0.69 12.62 7.36
N ARG A 51 -0.38 11.48 7.99
CA ARG A 51 -1.01 10.20 7.65
C ARG A 51 -2.46 10.11 8.10
N ARG A 52 -2.81 10.68 9.26
CA ARG A 52 -4.21 10.78 9.70
C ARG A 52 -5.03 11.63 8.73
N ASN A 53 -4.49 12.78 8.29
CA ASN A 53 -5.16 13.61 7.29
C ASN A 53 -5.30 12.88 5.94
N THR A 54 -4.29 12.11 5.52
CA THR A 54 -4.30 11.39 4.24
C THR A 54 -5.43 10.35 4.14
N LEU A 55 -5.79 9.70 5.25
CA LEU A 55 -6.81 8.64 5.26
C LEU A 55 -8.14 9.05 5.90
N ASN A 56 -8.33 10.34 6.20
CA ASN A 56 -9.51 10.82 6.92
C ASN A 56 -10.83 10.40 6.26
N ASP A 57 -10.88 10.42 4.93
CA ASP A 57 -12.10 10.12 4.15
C ASP A 57 -12.50 8.63 4.18
N PHE A 58 -11.67 7.73 4.72
CA PHE A 58 -11.95 6.29 4.78
C PHE A 58 -12.61 5.82 6.08
N ASN A 59 -12.70 6.67 7.11
CA ASN A 59 -13.17 6.28 8.45
C ASN A 59 -12.51 4.98 8.98
N ILE A 60 -11.22 4.79 8.70
CA ILE A 60 -10.44 3.56 8.97
C ILE A 60 -10.45 3.11 10.44
N SER A 61 -10.62 4.05 11.37
CA SER A 61 -10.65 3.75 12.80
C SER A 61 -11.87 2.95 13.22
N ALA A 62 -12.95 2.99 12.43
CA ALA A 62 -14.17 2.22 12.69
C ALA A 62 -14.14 0.81 12.07
N LEU A 63 -13.12 0.48 11.28
CA LEU A 63 -13.05 -0.79 10.58
C LEU A 63 -12.51 -1.91 11.48
N SER A 64 -12.90 -3.15 11.18
CA SER A 64 -12.38 -4.34 11.85
C SER A 64 -11.12 -4.84 11.17
N TRP A 65 -9.97 -4.63 11.81
CA TRP A 65 -8.66 -4.97 11.26
C TRP A 65 -8.18 -6.36 11.69
N LYS A 66 -7.51 -7.05 10.77
CA LYS A 66 -6.86 -8.35 11.01
C LYS A 66 -5.51 -8.39 10.33
N LEU A 67 -4.56 -9.09 10.94
CA LEU A 67 -3.25 -9.37 10.38
C LEU A 67 -3.26 -10.73 9.70
N PHE A 68 -2.76 -10.78 8.47
CA PHE A 68 -2.59 -12.00 7.69
C PHE A 68 -1.14 -12.14 7.22
N GLU A 69 -0.65 -13.37 7.12
CA GLU A 69 0.52 -13.72 6.30
C GLU A 69 0.05 -13.99 4.87
N ILE A 70 0.76 -13.44 3.89
CA ILE A 70 0.53 -13.71 2.46
C ILE A 70 1.41 -14.90 2.09
N VAL A 71 0.79 -16.04 1.77
CA VAL A 71 1.48 -17.33 1.56
C VAL A 71 2.44 -17.27 0.37
N SER A 72 2.01 -16.66 -0.73
CA SER A 72 2.77 -16.58 -1.99
C SER A 72 2.94 -15.13 -2.44
N PRO A 73 3.73 -14.31 -1.72
CA PRO A 73 3.75 -12.86 -1.92
C PRO A 73 4.13 -12.44 -3.34
N ARG A 74 5.07 -13.17 -3.97
CA ARG A 74 5.45 -12.93 -5.37
C ARG A 74 4.29 -13.13 -6.33
N GLU A 75 3.39 -14.07 -6.06
CA GLU A 75 2.30 -14.39 -6.95
C GLU A 75 1.10 -13.46 -6.75
N GLU A 76 0.75 -13.21 -5.50
CA GLU A 76 -0.49 -12.52 -5.10
C GLU A 76 -0.37 -11.00 -5.10
N ILE A 77 0.71 -10.45 -4.53
CA ILE A 77 0.85 -9.00 -4.39
C ILE A 77 0.79 -8.28 -5.74
N PRO A 78 1.38 -8.78 -6.85
CA PRO A 78 1.22 -8.13 -8.15
C PRO A 78 -0.22 -7.98 -8.65
N GLN A 79 -1.18 -8.73 -8.09
CA GLN A 79 -2.61 -8.63 -8.40
C GLN A 79 -3.34 -7.63 -7.47
N PHE A 80 -2.72 -7.18 -6.39
CA PHE A 80 -3.29 -6.17 -5.52
C PHE A 80 -3.37 -4.82 -6.24
N LEU A 81 -4.37 -4.04 -5.85
CA LEU A 81 -4.67 -2.73 -6.41
C LEU A 81 -3.85 -1.67 -5.70
N GLY A 82 -3.22 -0.79 -6.47
CA GLY A 82 -2.56 0.38 -5.93
C GLY A 82 -3.58 1.37 -5.35
N GLY A 83 -3.29 1.92 -4.17
CA GLY A 83 -4.10 2.96 -3.56
C GLY A 83 -4.25 4.18 -4.47
N PRO A 84 -5.39 4.88 -4.43
CA PRO A 84 -5.70 6.04 -5.26
C PRO A 84 -4.95 7.31 -4.82
N PHE A 85 -3.64 7.20 -4.58
CA PHE A 85 -2.79 8.35 -4.27
C PHE A 85 -2.64 9.22 -5.51
N ARG A 86 -3.00 10.50 -5.40
CA ARG A 86 -3.03 11.44 -6.54
C ARG A 86 -1.78 11.43 -7.44
N ALA A 87 -0.60 11.30 -6.85
CA ALA A 87 0.66 11.22 -7.60
C ALA A 87 0.79 9.92 -8.42
N TRP A 88 0.36 8.78 -7.86
CA TRP A 88 0.35 7.49 -8.54
C TRP A 88 -0.72 7.43 -9.62
N VAL A 89 -1.94 7.91 -9.31
CA VAL A 89 -3.06 7.97 -10.25
C VAL A 89 -2.67 8.75 -11.50
N ARG A 90 -2.18 9.98 -11.32
CA ARG A 90 -1.79 10.86 -12.43
C ARG A 90 -0.68 10.27 -13.29
N LYS A 91 0.29 9.60 -12.69
CA LYS A 91 1.49 9.14 -13.40
C LYS A 91 1.33 7.76 -14.03
N TYR A 92 0.57 6.86 -13.41
CA TYR A 92 0.61 5.44 -13.75
C TYR A 92 -0.75 4.82 -14.06
N TYR A 93 -1.87 5.41 -13.65
CA TYR A 93 -3.16 4.68 -13.69
C TYR A 93 -3.93 4.85 -14.99
N ARG A 94 -3.41 5.65 -15.94
CA ARG A 94 -3.98 5.83 -17.30
C ARG A 94 -5.48 6.16 -17.28
N GLY A 95 -5.88 7.05 -16.38
CA GLY A 95 -7.29 7.47 -16.22
C GLY A 95 -8.15 6.57 -15.33
N LYS A 96 -7.63 5.43 -14.84
CA LYS A 96 -8.31 4.59 -13.85
C LYS A 96 -8.16 5.17 -12.44
N LYS A 97 -9.14 4.90 -11.57
CA LYS A 97 -9.10 5.25 -10.15
C LYS A 97 -8.16 4.36 -9.33
N VAL A 98 -8.14 3.07 -9.68
CA VAL A 98 -7.26 2.04 -9.13
C VAL A 98 -6.84 1.10 -10.27
N THR A 99 -5.70 0.44 -10.11
CA THR A 99 -5.11 -0.49 -11.08
C THR A 99 -4.18 -1.44 -10.33
N SER A 100 -3.92 -2.63 -10.85
CA SER A 100 -3.03 -3.58 -10.17
C SER A 100 -1.57 -3.16 -10.24
N PHE A 101 -0.73 -3.64 -9.32
CA PHE A 101 0.71 -3.40 -9.43
C PHE A 101 1.30 -3.99 -10.72
N SER A 102 0.79 -5.13 -11.19
CA SER A 102 1.20 -5.73 -12.47
C SER A 102 0.84 -4.85 -13.69
N GLU A 103 -0.23 -4.06 -13.64
CA GLU A 103 -0.53 -3.06 -14.66
C GLU A 103 0.37 -1.81 -14.51
N ILE A 104 0.63 -1.35 -13.29
CA ILE A 104 1.47 -0.18 -13.00
C ILE A 104 2.89 -0.35 -13.56
N VAL A 105 3.53 -1.50 -13.33
CA VAL A 105 4.92 -1.74 -13.75
C VAL A 105 5.11 -1.88 -15.27
N ARG A 106 4.00 -1.98 -16.03
CA ARG A 106 4.00 -2.02 -17.50
C ARG A 106 3.91 -0.63 -18.14
N VAL A 107 3.82 0.43 -17.34
CA VAL A 107 3.84 1.80 -17.87
C VAL A 107 5.25 2.15 -18.35
N ASN A 108 5.38 2.66 -19.58
CA ASN A 108 6.67 3.03 -20.16
C ASN A 108 7.45 3.98 -19.24
N GLY A 109 8.72 3.65 -18.98
CA GLY A 109 9.59 4.43 -18.11
C GLY A 109 9.42 4.13 -16.62
N PHE A 110 8.54 3.20 -16.23
CA PHE A 110 8.40 2.76 -14.84
C PHE A 110 9.70 2.14 -14.32
N GLU A 111 10.41 1.39 -15.17
CA GLU A 111 11.69 0.73 -14.88
C GLU A 111 12.82 1.71 -14.50
N ARG A 112 12.64 3.01 -14.76
CA ARG A 112 13.59 4.07 -14.39
C ARG A 112 13.32 4.66 -13.01
N ASN A 113 12.31 4.18 -12.29
CA ASN A 113 12.00 4.67 -10.95
C ASN A 113 13.08 4.24 -9.95
N ALA A 114 13.94 5.18 -9.57
CA ALA A 114 15.08 4.95 -8.68
C ALA A 114 14.68 4.29 -7.35
N ILE A 115 13.53 4.67 -6.76
CA ILE A 115 13.06 4.10 -5.50
C ILE A 115 12.70 2.62 -5.66
N ILE A 116 12.09 2.26 -6.80
CA ILE A 116 11.75 0.86 -7.08
C ILE A 116 13.02 0.03 -7.35
N ASN A 117 13.98 0.59 -8.08
CA ASN A 117 15.25 -0.10 -8.37
C ASN A 117 16.11 -0.30 -7.11
N GLU A 118 16.12 0.69 -6.21
CA GLU A 118 16.70 0.56 -4.87
C GLU A 118 16.00 -0.57 -4.09
N MET A 119 14.66 -0.59 -4.11
CA MET A 119 13.86 -1.61 -3.43
C MET A 119 14.07 -3.01 -4.00
N LEU A 120 14.27 -3.16 -5.31
CA LEU A 120 14.60 -4.45 -5.94
C LEU A 120 15.95 -4.99 -5.45
N SER A 121 16.92 -4.10 -5.26
CA SER A 121 18.28 -4.46 -4.85
C SER A 121 18.35 -4.80 -3.37
N ASN A 122 17.55 -4.12 -2.55
CA ASN A 122 17.57 -4.22 -1.08
C ASN A 122 16.17 -4.52 -0.53
N PHE A 123 15.48 -5.51 -1.11
CA PHE A 123 14.13 -5.86 -0.65
C PHE A 123 14.21 -6.46 0.77
N PRO A 124 13.39 -6.00 1.72
CA PRO A 124 13.48 -6.47 3.10
C PRO A 124 13.08 -7.95 3.19
N ALA A 125 13.73 -8.70 4.08
CA ALA A 125 13.39 -10.11 4.33
C ALA A 125 11.97 -10.30 4.88
N GLU A 126 11.45 -9.25 5.53
CA GLU A 126 10.09 -9.17 6.06
C GLU A 126 9.47 -7.82 5.69
N THR A 127 8.24 -7.85 5.18
CA THR A 127 7.50 -6.64 4.80
C THR A 127 6.07 -6.67 5.31
N TYR A 128 5.56 -5.49 5.65
CA TYR A 128 4.16 -5.27 6.01
C TYR A 128 3.49 -4.41 4.96
N PHE A 129 2.19 -4.62 4.81
CA PHE A 129 1.27 -3.82 4.01
C PHE A 129 0.09 -3.41 4.87
N VAL A 130 -0.55 -2.30 4.51
CA VAL A 130 -1.87 -1.94 5.01
C VAL A 130 -2.79 -1.85 3.81
N GLY A 131 -3.93 -2.52 3.86
CA GLY A 131 -4.87 -2.54 2.76
C GLY A 131 -6.33 -2.65 3.17
N LEU A 132 -7.20 -2.42 2.21
CA LEU A 132 -8.64 -2.57 2.31
C LEU A 132 -9.11 -3.61 1.30
N ASP A 133 -9.94 -4.55 1.73
CA ASP A 133 -10.67 -5.43 0.82
C ASP A 133 -11.98 -4.75 0.41
N VAL A 134 -12.09 -4.44 -0.88
CA VAL A 134 -13.22 -3.70 -1.45
C VAL A 134 -14.14 -4.60 -2.28
N GLY A 135 -14.04 -5.92 -2.11
CA GLY A 135 -14.78 -6.93 -2.88
C GLY A 135 -14.16 -7.17 -4.26
N ALA A 136 -13.88 -6.11 -5.02
CA ALA A 136 -13.21 -6.21 -6.33
C ALA A 136 -11.71 -6.58 -6.24
N GLY A 137 -11.11 -6.44 -5.05
CA GLY A 137 -9.69 -6.67 -4.84
C GLY A 137 -9.21 -6.09 -3.51
N ILE A 138 -7.90 -6.17 -3.26
CA ILE A 138 -7.25 -5.56 -2.11
C ILE A 138 -6.58 -4.27 -2.57
N VAL A 139 -7.02 -3.13 -2.04
CA VAL A 139 -6.44 -1.80 -2.29
C VAL A 139 -5.39 -1.51 -1.24
N ILE A 140 -4.18 -1.16 -1.68
CA ILE A 140 -3.04 -0.93 -0.79
C ILE A 140 -2.93 0.54 -0.38
N LEU A 141 -3.04 0.78 0.93
CA LEU A 141 -2.87 2.07 1.58
C LEU A 141 -1.41 2.32 1.97
N GLU A 142 -0.65 1.26 2.22
CA GLU A 142 0.76 1.32 2.63
C GLU A 142 1.54 0.19 1.97
N GLY A 143 2.74 0.51 1.48
CA GLY A 143 3.58 -0.46 0.78
C GLY A 143 3.52 -0.38 -0.75
N MET A 144 3.01 0.71 -1.33
CA MET A 144 2.95 0.94 -2.79
C MET A 144 4.26 0.62 -3.52
N HIS A 145 5.39 1.14 -3.04
CA HIS A 145 6.70 0.89 -3.64
C HIS A 145 7.12 -0.58 -3.54
N ARG A 146 6.85 -1.24 -2.42
CA ARG A 146 7.18 -2.67 -2.20
C ARG A 146 6.32 -3.57 -3.09
N GLY A 147 5.03 -3.24 -3.24
CA GLY A 147 4.13 -3.93 -4.15
C GLY A 147 4.58 -3.83 -5.61
N CYS A 148 4.97 -2.62 -6.05
CA CYS A 148 5.54 -2.42 -7.37
C CYS A 148 6.88 -3.14 -7.58
N ALA A 149 7.76 -3.16 -6.58
CA ALA A 149 9.03 -3.89 -6.66
C ALA A 149 8.79 -5.41 -6.81
N LEU A 150 7.86 -5.99 -6.07
CA LEU A 150 7.49 -7.41 -6.24
C LEU A 150 6.87 -7.70 -7.61
N ALA A 151 6.01 -6.80 -8.11
CA ALA A 151 5.42 -6.92 -9.44
C ALA A 151 6.48 -6.83 -10.55
N LEU A 152 7.42 -5.89 -10.44
CA LEU A 152 8.51 -5.72 -11.39
C LEU A 152 9.47 -6.91 -11.34
N ALA A 153 9.83 -7.39 -10.15
CA ALA A 153 10.66 -8.59 -10.00
C ALA A 153 10.00 -9.82 -10.63
N LYS A 154 8.68 -10.01 -10.45
CA LYS A 154 7.94 -11.07 -11.12
C LYS A 154 8.01 -10.92 -12.64
N GLN A 155 7.78 -9.73 -13.17
CA GLN A 155 7.83 -9.45 -14.61
C GLN A 155 9.22 -9.74 -15.21
N GLU A 156 10.29 -9.42 -14.48
CA GLU A 156 11.69 -9.62 -14.90
C GLU A 156 12.23 -11.02 -14.59
N GLY A 157 11.41 -11.92 -14.03
CA GLY A 157 11.85 -13.26 -13.62
C GLY A 157 12.80 -13.28 -12.42
N LYS A 158 13.00 -12.15 -11.73
CA LYS A 158 13.87 -12.04 -10.55
C LYS A 158 13.21 -12.66 -9.33
N ALA A 159 14.00 -13.40 -8.56
CA ALA A 159 13.57 -13.97 -7.29
C ALA A 159 13.76 -12.95 -6.16
N ILE A 160 12.69 -12.68 -5.41
CA ILE A 160 12.75 -11.95 -4.15
C ILE A 160 12.26 -12.91 -3.05
N LYS A 161 13.12 -13.16 -2.07
CA LYS A 161 12.76 -13.94 -0.88
C LYS A 161 12.31 -12.95 0.20
N THR A 162 11.02 -12.95 0.50
CA THR A 162 10.45 -12.14 1.57
C THR A 162 9.30 -12.90 2.22
N ARG A 163 9.13 -12.69 3.52
CA ARG A 163 7.85 -12.92 4.19
C ARG A 163 7.03 -11.64 4.06
N ALA A 164 5.74 -11.75 3.78
CA ALA A 164 4.88 -10.59 3.63
C ALA A 164 3.63 -10.73 4.48
N PHE A 165 3.27 -9.64 5.13
CA PHE A 165 2.11 -9.54 5.98
C PHE A 165 1.23 -8.39 5.54
N ILE A 166 -0.06 -8.50 5.80
CA ILE A 166 -1.00 -7.42 5.53
C ILE A 166 -1.94 -7.21 6.72
N ALA A 167 -1.98 -5.98 7.22
CA ALA A 167 -3.10 -5.50 8.00
C ALA A 167 -4.24 -5.17 7.04
N LEU A 168 -5.34 -5.90 7.15
CA LEU A 168 -6.44 -5.86 6.20
C LEU A 168 -7.76 -5.66 6.95
N ALA A 169 -8.58 -4.77 6.41
CA ALA A 169 -9.97 -4.58 6.82
C ALA A 169 -10.91 -4.67 5.61
N GLU A 170 -12.13 -5.12 5.84
CA GLU A 170 -13.20 -5.01 4.85
C GLU A 170 -13.63 -3.55 4.73
N PHE A 171 -13.86 -3.08 3.50
CA PHE A 171 -14.34 -1.74 3.22
C PHE A 171 -15.48 -1.77 2.22
N SER A 172 -16.63 -1.29 2.65
CA SER A 172 -17.80 -1.08 1.80
C SER A 172 -17.98 0.42 1.56
N GLY A 173 -17.86 0.86 0.32
CA GLY A 173 -18.01 2.26 -0.04
C GLY A 173 -17.27 2.62 -1.31
N GLU A 174 -17.41 3.87 -1.73
CA GLU A 174 -16.58 4.42 -2.78
C GLU A 174 -15.17 4.64 -2.22
N ILE A 175 -14.14 4.21 -2.95
CA ILE A 175 -12.73 4.44 -2.58
C ILE A 175 -12.40 5.91 -2.85
N PRO A 176 -12.23 6.83 -1.87
CA PRO A 176 -11.89 8.22 -2.16
C PRO A 176 -10.44 8.36 -2.69
N GLU A 177 -10.18 9.41 -3.47
CA GLU A 177 -8.81 9.78 -3.85
C GLU A 177 -8.03 10.27 -2.61
N MET A 178 -6.76 9.87 -2.48
CA MET A 178 -5.92 10.23 -1.35
C MET A 178 -4.96 11.38 -1.68
N GLY A 179 -4.83 12.31 -0.74
CA GLY A 179 -3.92 13.45 -0.80
C GLY A 179 -4.53 14.70 -1.46
N LYS A 180 -5.56 15.28 -0.81
CA LYS A 180 -6.31 16.48 -1.24
C LYS A 180 -5.40 17.65 -1.65
N SER A 181 -5.97 18.51 -2.51
CA SER A 181 -5.37 19.71 -3.11
C SER A 181 -4.94 20.80 -2.14
N ASP A 182 -5.47 20.79 -0.92
CA ASP A 182 -5.35 21.93 0.01
C ASP A 182 -4.22 21.73 1.03
N SER A 183 -3.41 20.67 0.86
CA SER A 183 -2.05 20.66 1.40
C SER A 183 -1.23 21.59 0.50
N PRO A 184 -0.62 22.67 1.03
CA PRO A 184 0.05 23.69 0.22
C PRO A 184 1.02 23.01 -0.74
N THR A 185 0.77 23.22 -2.03
CA THR A 185 1.61 22.78 -3.15
C THR A 185 2.78 23.73 -3.34
#